data_AF-A0AAV5Q0T4-F1
#
_entry.id   AF-A0AAV5Q0T4-F1
#
_cell.length_a   1.000
_cell.length_b   1.000
_cell.length_c   1.000
_cell.angle_alpha   90.00
_cell.angle_beta   90.00
_cell.angle_gamma   90.00
#
_symmetry.space_group_name_H-M   'P 1'
#
loop_
_entity.id
_entity.type
_entity.pdbx_description
1 polymer ?
#
loop_
_entity_poly.entity_id
_entity_poly.type
_entity_poly.pdbx_seq_one_letter_code
_entity_poly.pdbx_strand_id
1 'polypeptide(L)'
;MGLLHNEYKYFLLVAAFGTMVYANVVSRIQKQDHSQTWQKNKKEFTESEWNSYMAELNRKSLLLPDSTCLLVPNCDDKKKKSILEQLQMGDNLGAVVDLNELIRDQLNDHTKKYNVLLNDTLESKDELSTGFKFKFNYKLRPGLFTQLVNDAITSAPDSTSLEKVVILNYPPNVKEAVKFEQNISTNDYLITFETGKDDTVVEYYKTVDKAINGKNLNDFLQGRLVANEESAVKTAQRKLRGLNEPVRLYGETDGEVVERLKSLSKQN
;
A
#
# COMPACT_ATOMS: atom_id res chain seq x y z
N MET A 1 -44.55 -51.60 -26.98
CA MET A 1 -44.48 -50.14 -26.73
C MET A 1 -43.75 -49.89 -25.41
N GLY A 2 -42.41 -49.97 -25.36
CA GLY A 2 -41.67 -49.80 -24.09
C GLY A 2 -40.27 -49.20 -24.23
N LEU A 3 -39.74 -49.08 -25.45
CA LEU A 3 -38.38 -48.59 -25.69
C LEU A 3 -38.29 -47.09 -25.95
N LEU A 4 -39.39 -46.43 -26.34
CA LEU A 4 -39.43 -44.98 -26.57
C LEU A 4 -39.46 -44.15 -25.28
N HIS A 5 -39.75 -44.74 -24.11
CA HIS A 5 -40.02 -43.96 -22.89
C HIS A 5 -38.74 -43.52 -22.14
N ASN A 6 -37.60 -44.18 -22.38
CA ASN A 6 -36.34 -43.85 -21.71
C ASN A 6 -35.58 -42.73 -22.43
N GLU A 7 -35.65 -42.65 -23.76
CA GLU A 7 -34.94 -41.63 -24.54
C GLU A 7 -35.45 -40.21 -24.26
N TYR A 8 -36.76 -40.03 -24.09
CA TYR A 8 -37.35 -38.74 -23.70
C TYR A 8 -36.92 -38.27 -22.30
N LYS A 9 -36.67 -39.19 -21.37
CA LYS A 9 -36.20 -38.84 -20.02
C LYS A 9 -34.79 -38.29 -20.04
N TYR A 10 -33.90 -38.90 -20.83
CA TYR A 10 -32.54 -38.39 -21.01
C TYR A 10 -32.53 -37.05 -21.75
N PHE A 11 -33.39 -36.88 -22.76
CA PHE A 11 -33.55 -35.60 -23.45
C PHE A 11 -34.01 -34.48 -22.50
N LEU A 12 -35.02 -34.74 -21.65
CA LEU A 12 -35.49 -33.78 -20.65
C LEU A 12 -34.42 -33.44 -19.61
N LEU A 13 -33.61 -34.41 -19.20
CA LEU A 13 -32.54 -34.20 -18.23
C LEU A 13 -31.40 -33.35 -18.82
N VAL A 14 -31.01 -33.62 -20.07
CA VAL A 14 -30.02 -32.80 -20.79
C VAL A 14 -30.56 -31.39 -21.03
N ALA A 15 -31.84 -31.23 -21.37
CA ALA A 15 -32.47 -29.93 -21.55
C ALA A 15 -32.52 -29.12 -20.24
N ALA A 16 -32.87 -29.77 -19.12
CA ALA A 16 -32.88 -29.14 -17.80
C ALA A 16 -31.47 -28.70 -17.37
N PHE A 17 -30.47 -29.56 -17.58
CA PHE A 17 -29.08 -29.25 -17.26
C PHE A 17 -28.54 -28.11 -18.15
N GLY A 18 -28.83 -28.14 -19.45
CA GLY A 18 -28.46 -27.08 -20.39
C GLY A 18 -29.08 -25.73 -20.01
N THR A 19 -30.35 -25.73 -19.59
CA THR A 19 -31.04 -24.51 -19.13
C THR A 19 -30.43 -23.96 -17.84
N MET A 20 -30.03 -24.83 -16.91
CA MET A 20 -29.39 -24.44 -15.65
C MET A 20 -28.00 -23.83 -15.89
N VAL A 21 -27.22 -24.36 -16.82
CA VAL A 21 -25.93 -23.78 -17.23
C VAL A 21 -26.14 -22.44 -17.93
N TYR A 22 -27.11 -22.36 -18.85
CA TYR A 22 -27.44 -21.12 -19.54
C TYR A 22 -27.89 -20.02 -18.57
N ALA A 23 -28.76 -20.31 -17.61
CA ALA A 23 -29.18 -19.36 -16.58
C ALA A 23 -28.01 -18.88 -15.70
N ASN A 24 -27.06 -19.77 -15.38
CA ASN A 24 -25.84 -19.39 -14.65
C ASN A 24 -24.90 -18.50 -15.50
N VAL A 25 -24.80 -18.77 -16.80
CA VAL A 25 -24.00 -17.95 -17.72
C VAL A 25 -24.66 -16.59 -17.93
N VAL A 26 -25.96 -16.53 -18.18
CA VAL A 26 -26.72 -15.28 -18.34
C VAL A 26 -26.69 -14.45 -17.05
N SER A 27 -26.82 -15.07 -15.88
CA SER A 27 -26.71 -14.33 -14.60
C SER A 27 -25.28 -13.84 -14.34
N ARG A 28 -24.24 -14.57 -14.77
CA ARG A 28 -22.85 -14.08 -14.73
C ARG A 28 -22.61 -12.95 -15.74
N ILE A 29 -23.17 -13.04 -16.94
CA ILE A 29 -23.10 -11.99 -17.96
C ILE A 29 -23.86 -10.75 -17.48
N GLN A 30 -25.06 -10.87 -16.90
CA GLN A 30 -25.79 -9.75 -16.29
C GLN A 30 -25.05 -9.14 -15.10
N LYS A 31 -24.30 -9.93 -14.32
CA LYS A 31 -23.41 -9.40 -13.26
C LYS A 31 -22.17 -8.71 -13.82
N GLN A 32 -21.71 -9.08 -15.02
CA GLN A 32 -20.64 -8.40 -15.75
C GLN A 32 -21.15 -7.31 -16.68
N ASP A 33 -22.47 -7.20 -16.87
CA ASP A 33 -23.08 -6.26 -17.77
C ASP A 33 -22.81 -4.85 -17.24
N HIS A 34 -21.99 -4.13 -17.99
CA HIS A 34 -21.50 -2.82 -17.63
C HIS A 34 -22.62 -1.76 -17.57
N SER A 35 -23.88 -2.14 -17.81
CA SER A 35 -25.07 -1.31 -17.64
C SER A 35 -25.38 -0.96 -16.17
N GLN A 36 -24.97 -1.77 -15.19
CA GLN A 36 -25.00 -1.38 -13.76
C GLN A 36 -23.81 -0.50 -13.33
N THR A 37 -22.87 -0.24 -14.26
CA THR A 37 -21.77 0.74 -14.09
C THR A 37 -22.29 2.19 -14.18
N TRP A 38 -23.61 2.43 -14.23
CA TRP A 38 -24.12 3.80 -14.13
C TRP A 38 -23.76 4.42 -12.77
N GLN A 39 -23.76 3.64 -11.68
CA GLN A 39 -23.33 4.12 -10.36
C GLN A 39 -21.82 4.48 -10.29
N LYS A 40 -20.97 3.84 -11.10
CA LYS A 40 -19.53 4.13 -11.14
C LYS A 40 -19.16 5.31 -12.06
N ASN A 41 -20.07 5.70 -12.96
CA ASN A 41 -19.86 6.76 -13.96
C ASN A 41 -20.88 7.93 -13.82
N LYS A 42 -21.62 8.01 -12.72
CA LYS A 42 -22.48 9.17 -12.41
C LYS A 42 -21.57 10.38 -12.15
N LYS A 43 -21.76 11.43 -12.93
CA LYS A 43 -21.11 12.74 -12.73
C LYS A 43 -21.85 13.63 -11.72
N GLU A 44 -23.04 13.22 -11.31
CA GLU A 44 -23.91 13.94 -10.39
C GLU A 44 -24.24 13.02 -9.21
N PHE A 45 -23.84 13.45 -8.01
CA PHE A 45 -24.12 12.78 -6.75
C PHE A 45 -25.19 13.58 -6.01
N THR A 46 -26.17 12.90 -5.41
CA THR A 46 -27.02 13.52 -4.38
C THR A 46 -26.20 13.78 -3.11
N GLU A 47 -26.59 14.74 -2.27
CA GLU A 47 -25.85 15.04 -1.02
C GLU A 47 -25.68 13.81 -0.12
N SER A 48 -26.68 12.91 -0.08
CA SER A 48 -26.59 11.67 0.68
C SER A 48 -25.61 10.66 0.08
N GLU A 49 -25.58 10.52 -1.25
CA GLU A 49 -24.62 9.65 -1.95
C GLU A 49 -23.19 10.21 -1.84
N TRP A 50 -23.03 11.53 -1.94
CA TRP A 50 -21.77 12.22 -1.73
C TRP A 50 -21.26 12.02 -0.30
N ASN A 51 -22.12 12.21 0.70
CA ASN A 51 -21.76 12.00 2.10
C ASN A 51 -21.39 10.54 2.38
N SER A 52 -22.07 9.59 1.76
CA SER A 52 -21.75 8.15 1.88
C SER A 52 -20.44 7.80 1.18
N TYR A 53 -20.18 8.37 0.00
CA TYR A 53 -18.92 8.22 -0.74
C TYR A 53 -17.75 8.85 0.03
N MET A 54 -17.92 10.07 0.53
CA MET A 54 -16.94 10.74 1.39
C MET A 54 -16.74 10.00 2.71
N ALA A 55 -17.80 9.42 3.30
CA ALA A 55 -17.68 8.59 4.50
C ALA A 55 -16.96 7.26 4.21
N GLU A 56 -17.12 6.66 3.03
CA GLU A 56 -16.42 5.45 2.62
C GLU A 56 -14.93 5.74 2.32
N LEU A 57 -14.63 6.87 1.69
CA LEU A 57 -13.27 7.37 1.54
C LEU A 57 -12.63 7.69 2.90
N ASN A 58 -13.34 8.37 3.78
CA ASN A 58 -12.86 8.69 5.13
C ASN A 58 -12.75 7.45 6.04
N ARG A 59 -13.54 6.39 5.76
CA ARG A 59 -13.44 5.09 6.46
C ARG A 59 -12.20 4.30 6.07
N LYS A 60 -11.61 4.55 4.90
CA LYS A 60 -10.31 3.97 4.55
C LYS A 60 -9.22 4.73 5.28
N SER A 61 -9.08 4.44 6.58
CA SER A 61 -7.90 4.83 7.33
C SER A 61 -6.68 4.16 6.70
N LEU A 62 -5.72 4.97 6.27
CA LEU A 62 -4.40 4.49 5.87
C LEU A 62 -3.80 3.68 7.03
N LEU A 63 -3.06 2.62 6.70
CA LEU A 63 -2.36 1.83 7.73
C LEU A 63 -1.36 2.70 8.50
N LEU A 64 -0.65 3.57 7.78
CA LEU A 64 0.46 4.38 8.27
C LEU A 64 0.28 5.84 7.82
N PRO A 65 -0.69 6.57 8.38
CA PRO A 65 -1.01 7.93 7.94
C PRO A 65 0.13 8.92 8.22
N ASP A 66 0.80 8.78 9.36
CA ASP A 66 1.82 9.72 9.84
C ASP A 66 3.25 9.21 9.59
N SER A 67 3.42 7.99 9.12
CA SER A 67 4.72 7.38 8.89
C SER A 67 5.31 7.78 7.54
N THR A 68 6.63 7.92 7.48
CA THR A 68 7.36 8.09 6.22
C THR A 68 7.62 6.73 5.58
N CYS A 69 7.10 6.51 4.37
CA CYS A 69 7.41 5.32 3.59
C CYS A 69 8.50 5.60 2.56
N LEU A 70 9.55 4.80 2.55
CA LEU A 70 10.66 4.89 1.60
C LEU A 70 10.62 3.67 0.67
N LEU A 71 10.36 3.90 -0.61
CA LEU A 71 10.22 2.88 -1.64
C LEU A 71 11.51 2.78 -2.43
N VAL A 72 12.09 1.59 -2.53
CA VAL A 72 13.35 1.35 -3.25
C VAL A 72 13.10 0.30 -4.34
N PRO A 73 13.01 0.68 -5.63
CA PRO A 73 12.66 -0.26 -6.69
C PRO A 73 13.80 -1.21 -7.07
N ASN A 74 15.05 -0.72 -7.03
CA ASN A 74 16.24 -1.49 -7.39
C ASN A 74 17.18 -1.60 -6.21
N CYS A 75 17.09 -2.70 -5.46
CA CYS A 75 17.91 -2.94 -4.28
C CYS A 75 18.68 -4.26 -4.42
N ASP A 76 19.95 -4.16 -4.84
CA ASP A 76 20.88 -5.28 -4.74
C ASP A 76 21.40 -5.43 -3.29
N ASP A 77 22.04 -6.57 -2.97
CA ASP A 77 22.51 -6.84 -1.60
C ASP A 77 23.53 -5.81 -1.08
N LYS A 78 24.28 -5.15 -1.98
CA LYS A 78 25.24 -4.09 -1.61
C LYS A 78 24.53 -2.78 -1.30
N LYS A 79 23.56 -2.40 -2.13
CA LYS A 79 22.68 -1.23 -1.95
C LYS A 79 21.80 -1.40 -0.72
N LYS A 80 21.27 -2.61 -0.46
CA LYS A 80 20.51 -2.94 0.76
C LYS A 80 21.29 -2.56 2.00
N LYS A 81 22.57 -2.98 2.10
CA LYS A 81 23.43 -2.60 3.23
C LYS A 81 23.65 -1.10 3.32
N SER A 82 24.01 -0.44 2.21
CA SER A 82 24.25 1.01 2.22
C SER A 82 23.02 1.83 2.62
N ILE A 83 21.82 1.41 2.19
CA ILE A 83 20.55 2.07 2.53
C ILE A 83 20.26 1.87 4.01
N LEU A 84 20.39 0.64 4.50
CA LEU A 84 20.14 0.33 5.90
C LEU A 84 21.14 1.05 6.81
N GLU A 85 22.42 1.13 6.45
CA GLU A 85 23.43 1.90 7.18
C GLU A 85 23.11 3.40 7.21
N GLN A 86 22.70 3.99 6.09
CA GLN A 86 22.28 5.40 6.04
C GLN A 86 21.03 5.67 6.89
N LEU A 87 20.09 4.73 6.92
CA LEU A 87 18.87 4.86 7.71
C LEU A 87 19.10 4.58 9.21
N GLN A 88 20.09 3.76 9.56
CA GLN A 88 20.50 3.47 10.94
C GLN A 88 21.28 4.61 11.61
N MET A 89 21.80 5.59 10.85
CA MET A 89 22.41 6.79 11.44
C MET A 89 21.40 7.77 12.07
N GLY A 90 20.10 7.47 12.05
CA GLY A 90 19.08 8.16 12.84
C GLY A 90 18.15 7.13 13.48
N ASP A 91 18.24 6.99 14.81
CA ASP A 91 17.71 5.92 15.70
C ASP A 91 16.21 5.49 15.60
N ASN A 92 15.47 5.84 14.54
CA ASN A 92 14.03 5.56 14.39
C ASN A 92 13.71 4.75 13.11
N LEU A 93 14.45 3.67 12.84
CA LEU A 93 14.08 2.73 11.77
C LEU A 93 12.94 1.83 12.28
N GLY A 94 11.73 2.03 11.75
CA GLY A 94 10.56 1.25 12.16
C GLY A 94 10.56 -0.17 11.57
N ALA A 95 10.26 -0.29 10.27
CA ALA A 95 10.15 -1.59 9.61
C ALA A 95 10.84 -1.61 8.25
N VAL A 96 11.50 -2.73 7.94
CA VAL A 96 12.10 -2.99 6.63
C VAL A 96 11.38 -4.19 6.02
N VAL A 97 10.81 -4.00 4.84
CA VAL A 97 10.04 -5.02 4.13
C VAL A 97 10.67 -5.24 2.77
N ASP A 98 11.10 -6.48 2.48
CA ASP A 98 11.62 -6.85 1.15
C ASP A 98 10.54 -7.61 0.37
N LEU A 99 10.06 -6.99 -0.71
CA LEU A 99 8.96 -7.58 -1.48
C LEU A 99 9.38 -8.86 -2.21
N ASN A 100 10.65 -8.98 -2.61
CA ASN A 100 11.14 -10.21 -3.24
C ASN A 100 11.10 -11.38 -2.25
N GLU A 101 11.44 -11.14 -0.98
CA GLU A 101 11.38 -12.14 0.09
C GLU A 101 9.92 -12.52 0.38
N LEU A 102 9.03 -11.54 0.55
CA LEU A 102 7.60 -11.80 0.77
C LEU A 102 6.96 -12.64 -0.33
N ILE A 103 7.24 -12.32 -1.60
CA ILE A 103 6.71 -13.09 -2.73
C ILE A 103 7.29 -14.50 -2.73
N ARG A 104 8.61 -14.64 -2.50
CA ARG A 104 9.27 -15.95 -2.46
C ARG A 104 8.67 -16.83 -1.37
N ASP A 105 8.42 -16.29 -0.19
CA ASP A 105 7.83 -17.01 0.94
C ASP A 105 6.40 -17.47 0.60
N GLN A 106 5.61 -16.61 -0.05
CA GLN A 106 4.27 -16.98 -0.50
C GLN A 106 4.29 -18.05 -1.58
N LEU A 107 5.25 -18.05 -2.49
CA LEU A 107 5.38 -19.05 -3.56
C LEU A 107 5.86 -20.40 -3.02
N ASN A 108 6.74 -20.40 -2.02
CA ASN A 108 7.31 -21.62 -1.43
C ASN A 108 6.34 -22.38 -0.51
N ASP A 109 5.38 -21.69 0.11
CA ASP A 109 4.43 -22.30 1.04
C ASP A 109 3.01 -22.30 0.48
N HIS A 110 2.51 -23.50 0.15
CA HIS A 110 1.18 -23.72 -0.39
C HIS A 110 0.03 -23.38 0.57
N THR A 111 0.31 -23.22 1.86
CA THR A 111 -0.70 -22.86 2.86
C THR A 111 -0.93 -21.34 2.95
N LYS A 112 -0.06 -20.54 2.33
CA LYS A 112 -0.15 -19.09 2.40
C LYS A 112 -1.29 -18.54 1.55
N LYS A 113 -1.92 -17.49 2.09
CA LYS A 113 -3.11 -16.82 1.55
C LYS A 113 -3.06 -16.49 0.06
N TYR A 114 -1.89 -16.08 -0.45
CA TYR A 114 -1.75 -15.62 -1.84
C TYR A 114 -0.98 -16.60 -2.75
N ASN A 115 -0.60 -17.79 -2.26
CA ASN A 115 0.20 -18.77 -3.02
C ASN A 115 -0.43 -19.10 -4.39
N VAL A 116 -1.70 -19.50 -4.41
CA VAL A 116 -2.42 -19.90 -5.63
C VAL A 116 -2.44 -18.76 -6.64
N LEU A 117 -2.80 -17.55 -6.20
CA LEU A 117 -2.89 -16.39 -7.08
C LEU A 117 -1.53 -16.00 -7.69
N LEU A 118 -0.48 -16.01 -6.87
CA LEU A 118 0.87 -15.67 -7.33
C LEU A 118 1.42 -16.75 -8.28
N ASN A 119 1.21 -18.03 -7.98
CA ASN A 119 1.64 -19.13 -8.85
C ASN A 119 0.91 -19.11 -10.20
N ASP A 120 -0.41 -18.90 -10.21
CA ASP A 120 -1.22 -18.89 -11.43
C ASP A 120 -0.91 -17.70 -12.37
N THR A 121 -0.32 -16.63 -11.82
CA THR A 121 -0.05 -15.40 -12.56
C THR A 121 1.43 -15.16 -12.85
N LEU A 122 2.34 -15.98 -12.30
CA LEU A 122 3.77 -15.87 -12.51
C LEU A 122 4.14 -16.21 -13.96
N GLU A 123 4.78 -15.28 -14.67
CA GLU A 123 5.29 -15.49 -16.03
C GLU A 123 6.74 -15.95 -16.02
N SER A 124 7.58 -15.25 -15.27
CA SER A 124 9.02 -15.52 -15.22
C SER A 124 9.64 -15.00 -13.92
N LYS A 125 10.77 -15.60 -13.55
CA LYS A 125 11.61 -15.18 -12.42
C LYS A 125 13.03 -14.93 -12.92
N ASP A 126 13.55 -13.74 -12.67
CA ASP A 126 14.92 -13.36 -12.97
C ASP A 126 15.72 -13.21 -11.68
N GLU A 127 16.50 -14.24 -11.34
CA GLU A 127 17.34 -14.24 -10.15
C GLU A 127 18.56 -13.31 -10.25
N LEU A 128 18.94 -12.93 -11.48
CA LEU A 128 20.08 -12.05 -11.76
C LEU A 128 19.68 -10.57 -11.77
N SER A 129 18.38 -10.27 -11.74
CA SER A 129 17.87 -8.91 -11.63
C SER A 129 18.36 -8.23 -10.35
N THR A 130 18.84 -7.00 -10.48
CA THR A 130 19.30 -6.13 -9.39
C THR A 130 18.17 -5.44 -8.63
N GLY A 131 16.91 -5.79 -8.92
CA GLY A 131 15.72 -5.18 -8.32
C GLY A 131 14.58 -6.17 -8.16
N PHE A 132 13.37 -5.78 -8.56
CA PHE A 132 12.23 -6.69 -8.54
C PHE A 132 12.49 -7.91 -9.46
N LYS A 133 12.40 -9.12 -8.90
CA LYS A 133 12.82 -10.38 -9.57
C LYS A 133 11.69 -11.11 -10.28
N PHE A 134 10.45 -10.72 -10.02
CA PHE A 134 9.28 -11.47 -10.46
C PHE A 134 8.56 -10.72 -11.57
N LYS A 135 8.12 -11.44 -12.60
CA LYS A 135 7.25 -10.91 -13.63
C LYS A 135 5.93 -11.66 -13.59
N PHE A 136 4.85 -10.91 -13.49
CA PHE A 136 3.49 -11.46 -13.43
C PHE A 136 2.68 -10.97 -14.64
N ASN A 137 1.73 -11.79 -15.05
CA ASN A 137 0.85 -11.47 -16.15
C ASN A 137 -0.23 -10.45 -15.74
N TYR A 138 -0.94 -9.94 -16.76
CA TYR A 138 -2.00 -8.95 -16.59
C TYR A 138 -3.22 -9.44 -15.79
N LYS A 139 -3.35 -10.74 -15.50
CA LYS A 139 -4.44 -11.27 -14.66
C LYS A 139 -4.20 -10.99 -13.18
N LEU A 140 -2.96 -10.68 -12.79
CA LEU A 140 -2.67 -10.29 -11.42
C LEU A 140 -3.40 -8.99 -11.08
N ARG A 141 -4.21 -9.05 -10.02
CA ARG A 141 -5.00 -7.90 -9.59
C ARG A 141 -4.07 -6.79 -9.04
N PRO A 142 -4.24 -5.53 -9.48
CA PRO A 142 -3.52 -4.41 -8.89
C PRO A 142 -3.84 -4.25 -7.40
N GLY A 143 -2.82 -3.94 -6.60
CA GLY A 143 -2.87 -3.78 -5.16
C GLY A 143 -2.52 -5.05 -4.39
N LEU A 144 -2.17 -6.17 -5.06
CA LEU A 144 -1.80 -7.39 -4.34
C LEU A 144 -0.48 -7.21 -3.57
N PHE A 145 0.51 -6.56 -4.17
CA PHE A 145 1.78 -6.30 -3.48
C PHE A 145 1.58 -5.33 -2.31
N THR A 146 0.71 -4.35 -2.49
CA THR A 146 0.26 -3.47 -1.40
C THR A 146 -0.35 -4.28 -0.26
N GLN A 147 -1.20 -5.27 -0.55
CA GLN A 147 -1.77 -6.15 0.49
C GLN A 147 -0.72 -7.03 1.18
N LEU A 148 0.25 -7.56 0.44
CA LEU A 148 1.36 -8.33 1.02
C LEU A 148 2.17 -7.49 2.01
N VAL A 149 2.48 -6.25 1.63
CA VAL A 149 3.18 -5.31 2.51
C VAL A 149 2.34 -4.98 3.74
N ASN A 150 1.04 -4.72 3.56
CA ASN A 150 0.12 -4.46 4.67
C ASN A 150 0.06 -5.63 5.67
N ASP A 151 -0.11 -6.85 5.17
CA ASP A 151 -0.15 -8.07 5.99
C ASP A 151 1.18 -8.26 6.73
N ALA A 152 2.32 -7.98 6.08
CA ALA A 152 3.65 -8.07 6.69
C ALA A 152 3.86 -7.02 7.81
N ILE A 153 3.46 -5.76 7.59
CA ILE A 153 3.56 -4.69 8.58
C ILE A 153 2.64 -4.97 9.77
N THR A 154 1.40 -5.40 9.52
CA THR A 154 0.41 -5.67 10.59
C THR A 154 0.81 -6.88 11.42
N SER A 155 1.48 -7.86 10.81
CA SER A 155 2.00 -9.04 11.52
C SER A 155 3.27 -8.76 12.33
N ALA A 156 3.89 -7.58 12.16
CA ALA A 156 5.06 -7.19 12.93
C ALA A 156 4.65 -6.77 14.36
N PRO A 157 5.37 -7.22 15.40
CA PRO A 157 5.00 -6.99 16.80
C PRO A 157 5.02 -5.52 17.23
N ASP A 158 5.73 -4.64 16.52
CA ASP A 158 5.91 -3.21 16.85
C ASP A 158 5.14 -2.25 15.89
N SER A 159 4.06 -2.71 15.28
CA SER A 159 3.34 -1.99 14.21
C SER A 159 2.69 -0.65 14.62
N THR A 160 2.53 -0.38 15.91
CA THR A 160 1.76 0.77 16.42
C THR A 160 2.54 2.11 16.43
N SER A 161 3.87 2.10 16.23
CA SER A 161 4.70 3.32 16.28
C SER A 161 5.83 3.34 15.24
N LEU A 162 5.56 2.86 14.03
CA LEU A 162 6.54 2.88 12.96
C LEU A 162 6.64 4.29 12.37
N GLU A 163 7.63 5.08 12.77
CA GLU A 163 7.85 6.42 12.18
C GLU A 163 8.33 6.35 10.73
N LYS A 164 9.14 5.33 10.41
CA LYS A 164 9.73 5.13 9.08
C LYS A 164 9.59 3.67 8.66
N VAL A 165 9.08 3.45 7.45
CA VAL A 165 8.98 2.12 6.84
C VAL A 165 9.70 2.13 5.51
N VAL A 166 10.57 1.14 5.30
CA VAL A 166 11.37 1.01 4.09
C VAL A 166 10.94 -0.24 3.34
N ILE A 167 10.60 -0.07 2.07
CA ILE A 167 10.14 -1.14 1.20
C ILE A 167 11.18 -1.34 0.10
N LEU A 168 11.84 -2.49 0.15
CA LEU A 168 12.89 -2.88 -0.78
C LEU A 168 12.29 -3.66 -1.95
N ASN A 169 12.93 -3.51 -3.10
CA ASN A 169 12.53 -4.15 -4.36
C ASN A 169 11.07 -3.83 -4.74
N TYR A 170 10.70 -2.55 -4.61
CA TYR A 170 9.37 -2.07 -4.99
C TYR A 170 9.08 -2.33 -6.48
N PRO A 171 7.88 -2.79 -6.86
CA PRO A 171 7.61 -3.20 -8.22
C PRO A 171 7.54 -1.98 -9.15
N PRO A 172 8.06 -2.08 -10.40
CA PRO A 172 8.03 -1.00 -11.38
C PRO A 172 6.64 -0.88 -12.03
N ASN A 173 5.61 -0.63 -11.22
CA ASN A 173 4.22 -0.58 -11.67
C ASN A 173 3.46 0.58 -11.02
N VAL A 174 3.06 1.56 -11.84
CA VAL A 174 2.30 2.75 -11.41
C VAL A 174 0.97 2.37 -10.75
N LYS A 175 0.30 1.29 -11.20
CA LYS A 175 -0.98 0.87 -10.59
C LYS A 175 -0.80 0.41 -9.14
N GLU A 176 0.37 -0.15 -8.81
CA GLU A 176 0.71 -0.51 -7.44
C GLU A 176 1.07 0.72 -6.61
N ALA A 177 1.79 1.68 -7.18
CA ALA A 177 2.09 2.97 -6.51
C ALA A 177 0.81 3.68 -6.07
N VAL A 178 -0.15 3.83 -6.98
CA VAL A 178 -1.46 4.43 -6.65
C VAL A 178 -2.21 3.64 -5.57
N LYS A 179 -2.11 2.30 -5.58
CA LYS A 179 -2.75 1.46 -4.56
C LYS A 179 -2.04 1.56 -3.21
N PHE A 180 -0.73 1.74 -3.22
CA PHE A 180 0.07 1.95 -2.04
C PHE A 180 -0.33 3.25 -1.34
N GLU A 181 -0.39 4.36 -2.09
CA GLU A 181 -0.82 5.68 -1.57
C GLU A 181 -2.23 5.63 -0.97
N GLN A 182 -3.13 4.87 -1.60
CA GLN A 182 -4.53 4.75 -1.16
C GLN A 182 -4.74 3.91 0.10
N ASN A 183 -3.85 2.97 0.41
CA ASN A 183 -4.09 1.96 1.47
C ASN A 183 -3.03 1.95 2.56
N ILE A 184 -1.79 2.34 2.28
CA ILE A 184 -0.68 2.27 3.23
C ILE A 184 -0.31 3.65 3.74
N SER A 185 0.18 4.54 2.89
CA SER A 185 0.65 5.87 3.33
C SER A 185 0.64 6.87 2.18
N THR A 186 0.25 8.11 2.48
CA THR A 186 0.35 9.27 1.57
C THR A 186 1.76 9.87 1.54
N ASN A 187 2.58 9.57 2.57
CA ASN A 187 3.92 10.10 2.79
C ASN A 187 5.00 9.14 2.27
N ASP A 188 4.81 8.67 1.04
CA ASP A 188 5.70 7.75 0.36
C ASP A 188 6.68 8.47 -0.59
N TYR A 189 7.94 8.02 -0.60
CA TYR A 189 9.00 8.58 -1.43
C TYR A 189 9.77 7.48 -2.14
N LEU A 190 10.04 7.68 -3.42
CA LEU A 190 10.81 6.73 -4.22
C LEU A 190 12.29 7.11 -4.22
N ILE A 191 13.15 6.22 -3.71
CA ILE A 191 14.59 6.40 -3.71
C ILE A 191 15.19 5.80 -4.98
N THR A 192 15.89 6.63 -5.74
CA THR A 192 16.49 6.24 -7.03
C THR A 192 18.02 6.41 -6.97
N PHE A 193 18.75 5.39 -7.38
CA PHE A 193 20.23 5.39 -7.38
C PHE A 193 20.83 5.55 -8.79
N GLU A 194 20.05 5.28 -9.82
CA GLU A 194 20.48 5.31 -11.23
C GLU A 194 19.49 6.14 -12.05
N THR A 195 20.03 7.00 -12.91
CA THR A 195 19.26 7.94 -13.75
C THR A 195 18.89 7.40 -15.13
N GLY A 196 19.19 6.12 -15.43
CA GLY A 196 19.29 5.64 -16.81
C GLY A 196 18.29 4.59 -17.30
N LYS A 197 17.32 4.13 -16.51
CA LYS A 197 16.26 3.24 -17.00
C LYS A 197 14.93 3.98 -17.06
N ASP A 198 14.26 3.89 -18.23
CA ASP A 198 12.86 4.28 -18.40
C ASP A 198 11.98 3.37 -17.55
N ASP A 199 11.88 3.72 -16.28
CA ASP A 199 10.96 3.08 -15.36
C ASP A 199 9.77 4.01 -15.15
N THR A 200 8.61 3.58 -15.67
CA THR A 200 7.35 4.31 -15.55
C THR A 200 6.99 4.67 -14.11
N VAL A 201 7.41 3.86 -13.12
CA VAL A 201 7.18 4.20 -11.70
C VAL A 201 8.06 5.37 -11.28
N VAL A 202 9.31 5.43 -11.75
CA VAL A 202 10.22 6.54 -11.43
C VAL A 202 9.71 7.84 -12.02
N GLU A 203 9.22 7.81 -13.26
CA GLU A 203 8.61 8.98 -13.91
C GLU A 203 7.36 9.46 -13.17
N TYR A 204 6.51 8.53 -12.71
CA TYR A 204 5.36 8.85 -11.87
C TYR A 204 5.79 9.61 -10.61
N TYR A 205 6.72 9.07 -9.81
CA TYR A 205 7.18 9.70 -8.57
C TYR A 205 7.93 11.02 -8.79
N LYS A 206 8.60 11.20 -9.94
CA LYS A 206 9.17 12.50 -10.33
C LYS A 206 8.08 13.52 -10.63
N THR A 207 7.00 13.12 -11.29
CA THR A 207 5.88 14.01 -11.65
C THR A 207 5.16 14.55 -10.40
N VAL A 208 5.08 13.75 -9.34
CA VAL A 208 4.47 14.14 -8.06
C VAL A 208 5.47 14.67 -7.03
N ASP A 209 6.71 14.97 -7.43
CA ASP A 209 7.79 15.52 -6.59
C ASP A 209 8.08 14.68 -5.32
N LYS A 210 8.03 13.36 -5.48
CA LYS A 210 8.29 12.36 -4.42
C LYS A 210 9.48 11.45 -4.75
N ALA A 211 10.27 11.79 -5.77
CA ALA A 211 11.47 11.05 -6.14
C ALA A 211 12.71 11.66 -5.48
N ILE A 212 13.46 10.85 -4.74
CA ILE A 212 14.68 11.24 -4.04
C ILE A 212 15.87 10.55 -4.71
N ASN A 213 16.95 11.30 -4.94
CA ASN A 213 18.22 10.69 -5.33
C ASN A 213 18.87 10.08 -4.08
N GLY A 214 19.22 8.80 -4.14
CA GLY A 214 19.83 8.08 -3.02
C GLY A 214 21.13 8.72 -2.50
N LYS A 215 21.83 9.53 -3.31
CA LYS A 215 22.99 10.31 -2.84
C LYS A 215 22.62 11.43 -1.86
N ASN A 216 21.42 11.98 -2.00
CA ASN A 216 20.90 13.08 -1.18
C ASN A 216 19.95 12.59 -0.08
N LEU A 217 19.94 11.27 0.18
CA LEU A 217 19.02 10.67 1.15
C LEU A 217 19.24 11.22 2.56
N ASN A 218 20.50 11.38 2.98
CA ASN A 218 20.83 11.92 4.31
C ASN A 218 20.36 13.37 4.47
N ASP A 219 20.61 14.22 3.48
CA ASP A 219 20.17 15.63 3.51
C ASP A 219 18.65 15.74 3.59
N PHE A 220 17.94 14.89 2.84
CA PHE A 220 16.49 14.82 2.89
C PHE A 220 15.99 14.37 4.28
N LEU A 221 16.58 13.31 4.85
CA LEU A 221 16.19 12.80 6.16
C LEU A 221 16.46 13.82 7.27
N GLN A 222 17.60 14.52 7.22
CA GLN A 222 17.95 15.58 8.18
C GLN A 222 17.00 16.78 8.05
N GLY A 223 16.74 17.25 6.82
CA GLY A 223 15.80 18.34 6.58
C GLY A 223 14.38 18.03 7.08
N ARG A 224 13.95 16.77 6.99
CA ARG A 224 12.63 16.35 7.48
C ARG A 224 12.56 16.18 8.99
N LEU A 225 13.64 15.76 9.66
CA LEU A 225 13.70 15.73 11.12
C LEU A 225 13.49 17.14 11.69
N VAL A 226 14.17 18.14 11.13
CA VAL A 226 14.00 19.55 11.53
C VAL A 226 12.58 20.04 11.25
N ALA A 227 12.03 19.73 10.07
CA ALA A 227 10.65 20.13 9.74
C ALA A 227 9.59 19.46 10.64
N ASN A 228 9.81 18.19 11.03
CA ASN A 228 8.93 17.47 11.94
C ASN A 228 9.03 17.99 13.37
N GLU A 229 10.22 18.34 13.86
CA GLU A 229 10.39 19.00 15.16
C GLU A 229 9.65 20.34 15.19
N GLU A 230 9.84 21.19 14.18
CA GLU A 230 9.11 22.47 14.08
C GLU A 230 7.58 22.26 14.01
N SER A 231 7.12 21.24 13.28
CA SER A 231 5.70 20.90 13.18
C SER A 231 5.14 20.37 14.49
N ALA A 232 5.89 19.49 15.18
CA ALA A 232 5.53 18.92 16.47
C ALA A 232 5.41 20.00 17.55
N VAL A 233 6.34 20.95 17.57
CA VAL A 233 6.29 22.12 18.45
C VAL A 233 5.07 22.97 18.15
N LYS A 234 4.84 23.35 16.89
CA LYS A 234 3.67 24.17 16.51
C LYS A 234 2.36 23.47 16.89
N THR A 235 2.29 22.17 16.70
CA THR A 235 1.14 21.34 17.11
C THR A 235 0.98 21.31 18.62
N ALA A 236 2.09 21.16 19.36
CA ALA A 236 2.08 21.13 20.82
C ALA A 236 1.62 22.48 21.39
N GLN A 237 2.20 23.56 20.89
CA GLN A 237 1.83 24.95 21.19
C GLN A 237 0.34 25.22 20.95
N ARG A 238 -0.21 24.71 19.84
CA ARG A 238 -1.64 24.86 19.52
C ARG A 238 -2.53 24.12 20.53
N LYS A 239 -2.14 22.90 20.92
CA LYS A 239 -2.87 22.11 21.91
C LYS A 239 -2.79 22.72 23.31
N LEU A 240 -1.64 23.25 23.72
CA LEU A 240 -1.47 23.98 24.98
C LEU A 240 -2.40 25.21 25.05
N ARG A 241 -2.55 25.98 23.95
CA ARG A 241 -3.55 27.07 23.90
C ARG A 241 -4.97 26.57 24.16
N GLY A 242 -5.33 25.41 23.61
CA GLY A 242 -6.64 24.80 23.82
C GLY A 242 -6.89 24.34 25.26
N LEU A 243 -5.82 24.02 25.99
CA LEU A 243 -5.85 23.67 27.42
C LEU A 243 -5.74 24.90 28.35
N ASN A 244 -5.73 26.12 27.81
CA ASN A 244 -5.43 27.36 28.54
C ASN A 244 -4.06 27.35 29.26
N GLU A 245 -3.12 26.55 28.76
CA GLU A 245 -1.76 26.48 29.27
C GLU A 245 -0.83 27.46 28.51
N PRO A 246 0.24 27.97 29.16
CA PRO A 246 1.22 28.80 28.49
C PRO A 246 1.86 28.06 27.32
N VAL A 247 1.82 28.68 26.14
CA VAL A 247 2.34 28.13 24.88
C VAL A 247 3.83 27.79 24.98
N ARG A 248 4.58 28.56 25.75
CA ARG A 248 5.99 28.35 26.07
C ARG A 248 6.32 29.04 27.40
N LEU A 249 7.13 28.39 28.24
CA LEU A 249 7.67 28.96 29.46
C LEU A 249 9.02 29.64 29.17
N TYR A 250 9.41 30.57 30.04
CA TYR A 250 10.68 31.28 29.87
C TYR A 250 11.86 30.32 30.00
N GLY A 251 12.73 30.30 29.00
CA GLY A 251 13.88 29.39 28.93
C GLY A 251 13.58 27.99 28.38
N GLU A 252 12.31 27.69 28.07
CA GLU A 252 11.89 26.38 27.58
C GLU A 252 12.30 26.16 26.12
N THR A 253 12.98 25.05 25.86
CA THR A 253 13.36 24.57 24.53
C THR A 253 12.18 23.96 23.79
N ASP A 254 12.32 23.75 22.48
CA ASP A 254 11.28 23.14 21.64
C ASP A 254 10.90 21.71 22.08
N GLY A 255 11.88 20.91 22.49
CA GLY A 255 11.63 19.57 23.03
C GLY A 255 10.82 19.60 24.32
N GLU A 256 11.16 20.50 25.24
CA GLU A 256 10.49 20.63 26.55
C GLU A 256 9.02 21.04 26.39
N VAL A 257 8.68 21.88 25.40
CA VAL A 257 7.28 22.22 25.08
C VAL A 257 6.46 20.98 24.70
N VAL A 258 7.04 20.08 23.89
CA VAL A 258 6.37 18.84 23.46
C VAL A 258 6.25 17.86 24.62
N GLU A 259 7.27 17.72 25.45
CA GLU A 259 7.23 16.86 26.63
C GLU A 259 6.22 17.34 27.67
N ARG A 260 6.10 18.65 27.90
CA ARG A 260 5.10 19.22 28.80
C ARG A 260 3.68 18.93 28.34
N LEU A 261 3.40 19.01 27.04
CA LEU A 261 2.09 18.59 26.54
C LEU A 261 1.83 17.09 26.81
N LYS A 262 2.84 16.24 26.61
CA LYS A 262 2.73 14.79 26.89
C LYS A 262 2.44 14.52 28.37
N SER A 263 3.10 15.22 29.30
CA SER A 263 2.86 15.05 30.74
C SER A 263 1.46 15.50 31.16
N LEU A 264 0.97 16.62 30.62
CA LEU A 264 -0.39 17.11 30.87
C LEU A 264 -1.47 16.15 30.32
N SER A 265 -1.23 15.53 29.16
CA SER A 265 -2.17 14.56 28.57
C SER A 265 -2.29 13.25 29.35
N LYS A 266 -1.31 12.92 30.21
CA LYS A 266 -1.35 11.72 31.07
C LYS A 266 -2.06 11.95 32.41
N GLN A 267 -2.32 13.20 32.77
CA GLN A 267 -2.97 13.57 34.04
C GLN A 267 -4.48 13.76 33.93
N ASN A 268 -5.01 13.82 32.70
CA ASN A 268 -6.44 13.81 32.38
C ASN A 268 -6.87 12.44 31.89
#